data_AF-A0A355GBN4-F1
#
_entry.id   AF-A0A355GBN4-F1
#
_cell.length_a   1.000
_cell.length_b   1.000
_cell.length_c   1.000
_cell.angle_alpha   90.00
_cell.angle_beta   90.00
_cell.angle_gamma   90.00
#
_symmetry.space_group_name_H-M   'P 1'
#
loop_
_entity.id
_entity.type
_entity.pdbx_description
1 polymer ?
#
loop_
_entity_poly.entity_id
_entity_poly.type
_entity_poly.pdbx_seq_one_letter_code
_entity_poly.pdbx_strand_id
1 'polypeptide(L)'
;ETEQTEIASRENLSPPQVEQRLLEDGSLELSFPTGVKVLISPHSSFQVTGNNRLSLMQGMLFAKVTTPAGKGFTVDTPSGSIVDLGTVFGVEVDETKASAVQVFKGEVELADSTGDKISLSEGETMFAEASTNHWQPSENVSPRFLAAVQGLNNTFFPGISYLRRTKVTFIYRADTEKLPNGPVQGPSYIMFSATPVAERFSGAVPNPNHWDRQAEHFVEVHFNEASSKWQLHLNNQNIDFTPVNSDVLIAQAESQEKNETGEWNRRVTLWEEESGTLHGIRYGDQLNELSIRPDWFSDKTDVGDFMIVKNIYYP
;
A
#
# COMPACT_ATOMS: atom_id res chain seq x y z
N GLU A 1 36.24 -18.52 43.06
CA GLU A 1 35.55 -18.01 44.26
C GLU A 1 34.06 -18.12 44.06
N THR A 2 33.41 -18.62 45.09
CA THR A 2 31.97 -18.79 45.23
C THR A 2 31.51 -17.67 46.15
N GLU A 3 30.46 -16.93 45.81
CA GLU A 3 29.74 -16.19 46.84
C GLU A 3 28.23 -16.19 46.58
N GLN A 4 27.52 -16.49 47.66
CA GLN A 4 26.10 -16.76 47.76
C GLN A 4 25.34 -15.50 48.21
N THR A 5 24.15 -15.34 47.62
CA THR A 5 22.87 -14.91 48.22
C THR A 5 22.79 -13.66 49.12
N GLU A 6 21.88 -12.75 48.75
CA GLU A 6 21.04 -12.09 49.76
C GLU A 6 19.60 -11.95 49.25
N ILE A 7 18.66 -12.53 50.01
CA ILE A 7 17.21 -12.39 49.86
C ILE A 7 16.78 -11.28 50.83
N ALA A 8 16.29 -10.17 50.28
CA ALA A 8 15.54 -9.14 50.98
C ALA A 8 14.72 -8.42 49.91
N SER A 9 13.46 -8.04 50.06
CA SER A 9 12.40 -8.24 51.03
C SER A 9 11.16 -7.67 50.34
N ARG A 10 9.96 -8.18 50.66
CA ARG A 10 8.70 -7.66 50.13
C ARG A 10 8.55 -6.17 50.48
N GLU A 11 8.80 -5.29 49.53
CA GLU A 11 8.40 -3.88 49.61
C GLU A 11 7.29 -3.61 48.59
N ASN A 12 6.31 -2.85 49.05
CA ASN A 12 5.07 -2.48 48.40
C ASN A 12 5.22 -2.10 46.92
N LEU A 13 4.87 -3.03 46.02
CA LEU A 13 4.58 -2.69 44.63
C LEU A 13 3.25 -1.91 44.62
N SER A 14 3.37 -0.59 44.47
CA SER A 14 2.29 0.24 43.95
C SER A 14 1.79 -0.37 42.63
N PRO A 15 0.50 -0.25 42.25
CA PRO A 15 0.03 -0.76 40.97
C PRO A 15 0.91 -0.23 39.83
N PRO A 16 1.16 -1.01 38.76
CA PRO A 16 2.08 -0.62 37.69
C PRO A 16 1.64 0.75 37.18
N GLN A 17 2.50 1.76 37.37
CA GLN A 17 2.19 3.09 36.90
C GLN A 17 2.13 3.04 35.38
N VAL A 18 0.94 3.36 34.87
CA VAL A 18 0.68 3.52 33.45
C VAL A 18 1.37 4.84 33.05
N GLU A 19 2.67 4.80 32.75
CA GLU A 19 3.43 6.01 32.41
C GLU A 19 3.40 6.27 30.89
N GLN A 20 3.23 7.53 30.53
CA GLN A 20 3.43 8.00 29.17
C GLN A 20 4.92 7.93 28.82
N ARG A 21 5.22 7.40 27.63
CA ARG A 21 6.58 7.21 27.11
C ARG A 21 6.78 8.02 25.84
N LEU A 22 7.99 8.53 25.69
CA LEU A 22 8.45 9.23 24.51
C LEU A 22 9.58 8.42 23.87
N LEU A 23 9.41 8.06 22.60
CA LEU A 23 10.45 7.43 21.79
C LEU A 23 10.96 8.48 20.82
N GLU A 24 12.16 9.01 21.06
CA GLU A 24 12.75 10.05 20.22
C GLU A 24 13.37 9.49 18.94
N ASP A 25 14.12 8.40 19.05
CA ASP A 25 14.84 7.78 17.93
C ASP A 25 14.73 6.25 18.00
N GLY A 26 15.01 5.58 16.87
CA GLY A 26 14.87 4.14 16.70
C GLY A 26 13.41 3.69 16.69
N SER A 27 13.22 2.38 16.68
CA SER A 27 11.90 1.74 16.72
C SER A 27 11.79 0.83 17.94
N LEU A 28 10.58 0.72 18.50
CA LEU A 28 10.30 -0.15 19.65
C LEU A 28 9.24 -1.19 19.27
N GLU A 29 9.58 -2.47 19.33
CA GLU A 29 8.59 -3.55 19.23
C GLU A 29 8.07 -3.92 20.62
N LEU A 30 6.75 -3.86 20.79
CA LEU A 30 6.01 -4.29 21.96
C LEU A 30 5.30 -5.61 21.64
N SER A 31 5.42 -6.57 22.54
CA SER A 31 4.66 -7.82 22.50
C SER A 31 3.66 -7.84 23.65
N PHE A 32 2.37 -7.80 23.32
CA PHE A 32 1.29 -7.85 24.31
C PHE A 32 1.02 -9.30 24.75
N PRO A 33 0.53 -9.52 25.98
CA PRO A 33 0.19 -10.86 26.46
C PRO A 33 -0.84 -11.60 25.60
N THR A 34 -1.66 -10.86 24.85
CA THR A 34 -2.65 -11.40 23.91
C THR A 34 -2.03 -11.94 22.61
N GLY A 35 -0.74 -11.72 22.37
CA GLY A 35 -0.04 -12.09 21.14
C GLY A 35 -0.03 -10.99 20.07
N VAL A 36 -0.56 -9.82 20.38
CA VAL A 36 -0.46 -8.64 19.50
C VAL A 36 0.97 -8.12 19.50
N LYS A 37 1.51 -7.89 18.31
CA LYS A 37 2.78 -7.19 18.12
C LYS A 37 2.50 -5.77 17.66
N VAL A 38 3.12 -4.80 18.33
CA VAL A 38 3.04 -3.39 17.97
C VAL A 38 4.43 -2.84 17.77
N LEU A 39 4.68 -2.23 16.63
CA LEU A 39 5.88 -1.45 16.40
C LEU A 39 5.57 0.04 16.56
N ILE A 40 6.33 0.70 17.41
CA ILE A 40 6.29 2.16 17.60
C ILE A 40 7.44 2.78 16.82
N SER A 41 7.13 3.76 15.98
CA SER A 41 8.10 4.54 15.20
C SER A 41 8.80 5.63 16.04
N PRO A 42 9.95 6.16 15.61
CA PRO A 42 10.59 7.29 16.28
C PRO A 42 9.68 8.52 16.29
N HIS A 43 9.97 9.46 17.21
CA HIS A 43 9.17 10.64 17.54
C HIS A 43 7.72 10.31 17.94
N SER A 44 7.52 9.26 18.72
CA SER A 44 6.20 8.83 19.18
C SER A 44 6.01 9.00 20.69
N SER A 45 4.86 9.54 21.06
CA SER A 45 4.39 9.65 22.44
C SER A 45 3.22 8.67 22.65
N PHE A 46 3.42 7.66 23.49
CA PHE A 46 2.46 6.57 23.66
C PHE A 46 2.39 6.08 25.11
N GLN A 47 1.37 5.30 25.43
CA GLN A 47 1.15 4.73 26.75
C GLN A 47 0.47 3.36 26.62
N VAL A 48 1.05 2.32 27.22
CA VAL A 48 0.39 1.00 27.29
C VAL A 48 -0.66 1.05 28.39
N THR A 49 -1.94 1.10 28.03
CA THR A 49 -3.07 1.34 28.95
C THR A 49 -3.77 0.06 29.40
N GLY A 50 -3.42 -1.09 28.83
CA GLY A 50 -3.91 -2.40 29.27
C GLY A 50 -3.28 -3.57 28.53
N ASN A 51 -3.75 -4.78 28.86
CA ASN A 51 -3.22 -6.03 28.28
C ASN A 51 -3.49 -6.19 26.78
N ASN A 52 -4.41 -5.39 26.21
CA ASN A 52 -4.76 -5.39 24.78
C ASN A 52 -5.12 -3.97 24.31
N ARG A 53 -4.48 -2.95 24.91
CA ARG A 53 -4.83 -1.54 24.67
C ARG A 53 -3.62 -0.63 24.82
N LEU A 54 -3.51 0.35 23.94
CA LEU A 54 -2.48 1.38 23.95
C LEU A 54 -3.08 2.72 23.55
N SER A 55 -2.56 3.80 24.10
CA SER A 55 -2.86 5.16 23.66
C SER A 55 -1.69 5.75 22.90
N LEU A 56 -1.95 6.34 21.73
CA LEU A 56 -0.99 7.07 20.90
C LEU A 56 -1.37 8.54 20.88
N MET A 57 -0.55 9.39 21.49
CA MET A 57 -0.78 10.84 21.58
C MET A 57 -0.10 11.62 20.46
N GLN A 58 0.94 11.05 19.85
CA GLN A 58 1.66 11.59 18.70
C GLN A 58 2.57 10.51 18.12
N GLY A 59 2.86 10.59 16.82
CA GLY A 59 3.80 9.71 16.13
C GLY A 59 3.09 8.62 15.35
N MET A 60 3.74 7.47 15.18
CA MET A 60 3.20 6.37 14.38
C MET A 60 3.34 5.04 15.11
N LEU A 61 2.33 4.18 14.92
CA LEU A 61 2.40 2.79 15.32
C LEU A 61 1.85 1.87 14.23
N PHE A 62 2.28 0.62 14.32
CA PHE A 62 1.96 -0.43 13.39
C PHE A 62 1.62 -1.69 14.18
N ALA A 63 0.41 -2.20 14.02
CA ALA A 63 -0.10 -3.33 14.78
C ALA A 63 -0.31 -4.56 13.89
N LYS A 64 0.05 -5.72 14.42
CA LYS A 64 -0.16 -7.02 13.81
C LYS A 64 -0.89 -7.93 14.79
N VAL A 65 -2.17 -8.20 14.52
CA VAL A 65 -3.01 -9.07 15.32
C VAL A 65 -3.21 -10.39 14.60
N THR A 66 -2.60 -11.46 15.12
CA THR A 66 -2.62 -12.79 14.48
C THR A 66 -3.27 -13.87 15.32
N THR A 67 -3.59 -13.57 16.58
CA THR A 67 -4.16 -14.52 17.54
C THR A 67 -5.63 -14.20 17.79
N PRO A 68 -6.47 -15.21 18.06
CA PRO A 68 -7.86 -14.97 18.48
C PRO A 68 -7.96 -14.13 19.76
N ALA A 69 -7.01 -14.30 20.69
CA ALA A 69 -6.95 -13.54 21.94
C ALA A 69 -6.55 -12.07 21.75
N GLY A 70 -5.90 -11.73 20.63
CA GLY A 70 -5.53 -10.37 20.28
C GLY A 70 -6.67 -9.53 19.71
N LYS A 71 -7.73 -10.18 19.17
CA LYS A 71 -8.89 -9.48 18.62
C LYS A 71 -9.49 -8.52 19.65
N GLY A 72 -9.89 -7.33 19.18
CA GLY A 72 -10.28 -6.22 20.04
C GLY A 72 -9.09 -5.41 20.56
N PHE A 73 -7.90 -5.58 19.98
CA PHE A 73 -6.77 -4.71 20.29
C PHE A 73 -7.16 -3.26 19.98
N THR A 74 -7.05 -2.39 20.97
CA THR A 74 -7.58 -1.04 20.88
C THR A 74 -6.46 -0.01 20.94
N VAL A 75 -6.45 0.89 19.96
CA VAL A 75 -5.56 2.05 19.93
C VAL A 75 -6.40 3.30 20.18
N ASP A 76 -6.12 4.01 21.25
CA ASP A 76 -6.75 5.30 21.54
C ASP A 76 -5.91 6.44 20.99
N THR A 77 -6.55 7.28 20.18
CA THR A 77 -5.97 8.51 19.66
C THR A 77 -6.75 9.71 20.18
N PRO A 78 -6.24 10.95 20.06
CA PRO A 78 -7.02 12.14 20.33
C PRO A 78 -8.31 12.24 19.50
N SER A 79 -8.33 11.64 18.29
CA SER A 79 -9.48 11.71 17.37
C SER A 79 -10.53 10.62 17.58
N GLY A 80 -10.25 9.59 18.39
CA GLY A 80 -11.13 8.44 18.58
C GLY A 80 -10.37 7.13 18.82
N SER A 81 -11.14 6.04 18.97
CA SER A 81 -10.58 4.71 19.21
C SER A 81 -10.62 3.87 17.93
N ILE A 82 -9.53 3.15 17.67
CA ILE A 82 -9.42 2.16 16.59
C ILE A 82 -9.39 0.78 17.24
N VAL A 83 -10.35 -0.08 16.88
CA VAL A 83 -10.53 -1.42 17.43
C VAL A 83 -10.28 -2.46 16.34
N ASP A 84 -9.29 -3.31 16.57
CA ASP A 84 -8.96 -4.42 15.71
C ASP A 84 -10.03 -5.53 15.72
N LEU A 85 -10.31 -6.12 14.55
CA LEU A 85 -11.15 -7.32 14.41
C LEU A 85 -10.37 -8.59 13.97
N GLY A 86 -9.03 -8.51 13.91
CA GLY A 86 -8.11 -9.58 13.54
C GLY A 86 -7.25 -9.23 12.32
N THR A 87 -6.43 -8.19 12.45
CA THR A 87 -6.05 -7.32 11.33
C THR A 87 -4.60 -6.85 11.45
N VAL A 88 -4.08 -6.34 10.34
CA VAL A 88 -2.82 -5.62 10.24
C VAL A 88 -3.13 -4.18 9.83
N PHE A 89 -2.72 -3.21 10.63
CA PHE A 89 -3.05 -1.79 10.40
C PHE A 89 -1.98 -0.86 10.95
N GLY A 90 -1.96 0.38 10.46
CA GLY A 90 -1.12 1.45 10.97
C GLY A 90 -1.93 2.68 11.36
N VAL A 91 -1.42 3.40 12.36
CA VAL A 91 -2.02 4.64 12.86
C VAL A 91 -0.94 5.73 12.92
N GLU A 92 -1.27 6.92 12.44
CA GLU A 92 -0.48 8.14 12.59
C GLU A 92 -1.28 9.16 13.39
N VAL A 93 -0.64 9.82 14.34
CA VAL A 93 -1.17 11.00 15.03
C VAL A 93 -0.18 12.14 14.84
N ASP A 94 -0.60 13.18 14.14
CA ASP A 94 0.27 14.30 13.79
C ASP A 94 0.41 15.34 14.92
N GLU A 95 1.15 16.42 14.65
CA GLU A 95 1.36 17.53 15.60
C GLU A 95 0.07 18.29 15.93
N THR A 96 -0.90 18.30 15.02
CA THR A 96 -2.24 18.90 15.21
C THR A 96 -3.19 17.98 15.97
N LYS A 97 -2.72 16.78 16.33
CA LYS A 97 -3.47 15.68 16.95
C LYS A 97 -4.48 15.02 16.01
N ALA A 98 -4.45 15.35 14.73
CA ALA A 98 -5.24 14.63 13.75
C ALA A 98 -4.70 13.20 13.60
N SER A 99 -5.62 12.28 13.38
CA SER A 99 -5.34 10.85 13.33
C SER A 99 -5.63 10.33 11.93
N ALA A 100 -4.71 9.54 11.39
CA ALA A 100 -4.92 8.75 10.18
C ALA A 100 -4.78 7.27 10.53
N VAL A 101 -5.67 6.46 9.96
CA VAL A 101 -5.65 5.01 10.11
C VAL A 101 -5.73 4.38 8.74
N GLN A 102 -4.90 3.37 8.52
CA GLN A 102 -4.92 2.60 7.29
C GLN A 102 -4.85 1.11 7.58
N VAL A 103 -5.74 0.36 6.95
CA VAL A 103 -5.82 -1.10 7.11
C VAL A 103 -5.05 -1.75 5.99
N PHE A 104 -4.08 -2.59 6.34
CA PHE A 104 -3.26 -3.30 5.37
C PHE A 104 -3.77 -4.70 5.09
N LYS A 105 -4.43 -5.33 6.07
CA LYS A 105 -5.06 -6.64 5.93
C LYS A 105 -6.16 -6.84 6.96
N GLY A 106 -7.37 -7.19 6.53
CA GLY A 106 -8.51 -7.44 7.43
C GLY A 106 -9.40 -6.20 7.61
N GLU A 107 -9.89 -5.98 8.83
CA GLU A 107 -10.87 -4.93 9.14
C GLU A 107 -10.63 -4.30 10.53
N VAL A 108 -10.86 -3.00 10.67
CA VAL A 108 -10.93 -2.31 11.97
C VAL A 108 -12.26 -1.60 12.12
N GLU A 109 -12.66 -1.38 13.36
CA GLU A 109 -13.79 -0.53 13.72
C GLU A 109 -13.27 0.78 14.31
N LEU A 110 -13.72 1.90 13.77
CA LEU A 110 -13.41 3.25 14.26
C LEU A 110 -14.59 3.75 15.06
N ALA A 111 -14.34 4.17 16.31
CA ALA A 111 -15.31 4.86 17.12
C ALA A 111 -15.03 6.36 17.08
N ASP A 112 -16.04 7.15 16.73
CA ASP A 112 -15.99 8.60 16.83
C ASP A 112 -16.33 9.11 18.25
N SER A 113 -16.27 10.42 18.46
CA SER A 113 -16.55 11.01 19.78
C SER A 113 -18.01 10.92 20.24
N THR A 114 -18.93 10.63 19.31
CA THR A 114 -20.35 10.40 19.61
C THR A 114 -20.66 8.92 19.90
N GLY A 115 -19.68 8.03 19.69
CA GLY A 115 -19.79 6.59 19.86
C GLY A 115 -20.33 5.86 18.64
N ASP A 116 -20.50 6.57 17.52
CA ASP A 116 -20.84 5.94 16.25
C ASP A 116 -19.63 5.16 15.73
N LYS A 117 -19.92 4.01 15.15
CA LYS A 117 -18.93 3.03 14.70
C LYS A 117 -18.89 2.99 13.18
N ILE A 118 -17.70 3.14 12.63
CA ILE A 118 -17.42 3.04 11.20
C ILE A 118 -16.49 1.86 10.98
N SER A 119 -16.92 0.91 10.16
CA SER A 119 -16.04 -0.16 9.70
C SER A 119 -15.09 0.38 8.64
N LEU A 120 -13.83 -0.02 8.73
CA LEU A 120 -12.79 0.28 7.77
C LEU A 120 -12.14 -1.04 7.33
N SER A 121 -12.26 -1.34 6.04
CA SER A 121 -11.80 -2.59 5.42
C SER A 121 -10.38 -2.47 4.88
N GLU A 122 -9.83 -3.61 4.49
CA GLU A 122 -8.51 -3.74 3.88
C GLU A 122 -8.31 -2.76 2.72
N GLY A 123 -7.20 -2.05 2.76
CA GLY A 123 -6.77 -1.06 1.78
C GLY A 123 -7.32 0.35 1.98
N GLU A 124 -8.41 0.47 2.73
CA GLU A 124 -9.03 1.75 3.01
C GLU A 124 -8.23 2.58 4.04
N THR A 125 -8.38 3.91 3.92
CA THR A 125 -7.78 4.90 4.83
C THR A 125 -8.85 5.85 5.32
N MET A 126 -8.82 6.16 6.61
CA MET A 126 -9.64 7.21 7.21
C MET A 126 -8.75 8.23 7.91
N PHE A 127 -9.25 9.46 7.97
CA PHE A 127 -8.61 10.57 8.66
C PHE A 127 -9.64 11.26 9.57
N ALA A 128 -9.21 11.74 10.72
CA ALA A 128 -10.04 12.53 11.62
C ALA A 128 -9.22 13.64 12.29
N GLU A 129 -9.68 14.89 12.20
CA GLU A 129 -9.14 15.98 12.99
C GLU A 129 -9.53 15.82 14.46
N ALA A 130 -8.63 16.14 15.39
CA ALA A 130 -8.93 16.07 16.83
C ALA A 130 -10.03 17.05 17.28
N SER A 131 -10.28 18.11 16.50
CA SER A 131 -11.28 19.13 16.80
C SER A 131 -12.71 18.65 16.51
N THR A 132 -12.88 17.84 15.46
CA THR A 132 -14.17 17.36 14.98
C THR A 132 -14.45 15.93 15.42
N ASN A 133 -13.40 15.14 15.65
CA ASN A 133 -13.46 13.71 15.95
C ASN A 133 -14.36 12.95 14.96
N HIS A 134 -14.40 13.40 13.71
CA HIS A 134 -15.21 12.80 12.66
C HIS A 134 -14.30 12.12 11.65
N TRP A 135 -14.42 10.80 11.54
CA TRP A 135 -13.67 10.02 10.57
C TRP A 135 -14.24 10.22 9.18
N GLN A 136 -13.38 10.61 8.25
CA GLN A 136 -13.70 10.78 6.84
C GLN A 136 -12.74 9.95 5.97
N PRO A 137 -13.22 9.40 4.84
CA PRO A 137 -12.37 8.67 3.92
C PRO A 137 -11.21 9.54 3.43
N SER A 138 -10.04 8.93 3.28
CA SER A 138 -8.87 9.55 2.65
C SER A 138 -8.30 8.61 1.59
N GLU A 139 -7.78 9.18 0.51
CA GLU A 139 -7.01 8.41 -0.48
C GLU A 139 -5.51 8.37 -0.15
N ASN A 140 -5.07 9.19 0.81
CA ASN A 140 -3.65 9.38 1.08
C ASN A 140 -3.33 9.30 2.58
N VAL A 141 -2.14 8.79 2.87
CA VAL A 141 -1.44 8.91 4.15
C VAL A 141 -0.28 9.89 4.01
N SER A 142 0.30 10.32 5.13
CA SER A 142 1.42 11.26 5.07
C SER A 142 2.65 10.64 4.38
N PRO A 143 3.53 11.44 3.76
CA PRO A 143 4.80 10.96 3.24
C PRO A 143 5.70 10.27 4.29
N ARG A 144 5.55 10.63 5.57
CA ARG A 144 6.31 10.02 6.68
C ARG A 144 5.78 8.63 7.00
N PHE A 145 4.46 8.49 7.11
CA PHE A 145 3.81 7.20 7.31
C PHE A 145 4.15 6.22 6.19
N LEU A 146 4.09 6.72 4.96
CA LEU A 146 4.43 5.96 3.77
C LEU A 146 5.88 5.47 3.76
N ALA A 147 6.83 6.35 4.07
CA ALA A 147 8.24 5.97 4.19
C ALA A 147 8.46 4.96 5.33
N ALA A 148 7.74 5.10 6.45
CA ALA A 148 7.81 4.16 7.55
C ALA A 148 7.33 2.78 7.13
N VAL A 149 6.16 2.65 6.49
CA VAL A 149 5.66 1.36 6.01
C VAL A 149 6.63 0.71 5.02
N GLN A 150 7.18 1.48 4.07
CA GLN A 150 8.17 0.98 3.10
C GLN A 150 9.42 0.42 3.78
N GLY A 151 9.92 1.08 4.83
CA GLY A 151 11.06 0.59 5.63
C GLY A 151 10.74 -0.68 6.43
N LEU A 152 9.46 -0.95 6.71
CA LEU A 152 8.98 -2.10 7.48
C LEU A 152 8.59 -3.31 6.63
N ASN A 153 8.41 -3.12 5.33
CA ASN A 153 8.00 -4.15 4.37
C ASN A 153 8.83 -5.44 4.51
N ASN A 154 10.14 -5.36 4.76
CA ASN A 154 10.98 -6.55 4.85
C ASN A 154 11.04 -7.23 6.23
N THR A 155 10.50 -6.61 7.29
CA THR A 155 10.75 -7.05 8.68
C THR A 155 9.47 -7.26 9.47
N PHE A 156 8.54 -6.30 9.41
CA PHE A 156 7.30 -6.32 10.20
C PHE A 156 6.08 -6.69 9.34
N PHE A 157 6.16 -6.31 8.05
CA PHE A 157 5.10 -6.48 7.07
C PHE A 157 5.57 -7.23 5.81
N PRO A 158 6.10 -8.47 5.93
CA PRO A 158 6.59 -9.20 4.76
C PRO A 158 5.50 -9.25 3.69
N GLY A 159 5.82 -8.69 2.52
CA GLY A 159 4.93 -8.61 1.36
C GLY A 159 4.37 -7.22 1.07
N ILE A 160 4.08 -6.42 2.10
CA ILE A 160 3.27 -5.19 1.96
C ILE A 160 4.09 -4.08 1.29
N SER A 161 3.90 -3.94 -0.02
CA SER A 161 4.56 -2.93 -0.85
C SER A 161 3.66 -1.74 -1.09
N TYR A 162 3.92 -0.64 -0.38
CA TYR A 162 3.22 0.62 -0.62
C TYR A 162 3.77 1.36 -1.82
N LEU A 163 2.86 1.77 -2.69
CA LEU A 163 3.16 2.62 -3.82
C LEU A 163 2.72 4.05 -3.51
N ARG A 164 3.67 4.98 -3.46
CA ARG A 164 3.36 6.42 -3.48
C ARG A 164 2.60 6.69 -4.76
N ARG A 165 1.39 7.30 -4.65
CA ARG A 165 0.62 7.91 -5.75
C ARG A 165 1.10 7.40 -7.11
N THR A 166 0.73 6.17 -7.47
CA THR A 166 1.28 5.57 -8.68
C THR A 166 0.63 6.24 -9.88
N LYS A 167 1.29 7.29 -10.40
CA LYS A 167 0.96 7.90 -11.68
C LYS A 167 1.32 6.89 -12.76
N VAL A 168 0.38 6.12 -13.25
CA VAL A 168 0.70 5.30 -14.44
C VAL A 168 0.81 6.22 -15.65
N THR A 169 1.83 5.98 -16.46
CA THR A 169 1.95 6.45 -17.86
C THR A 169 2.90 5.43 -18.53
N PHE A 170 2.51 4.70 -19.58
CA PHE A 170 2.78 4.97 -21.03
C PHE A 170 2.55 3.63 -21.82
N ILE A 171 2.25 3.49 -23.14
CA ILE A 171 2.07 4.36 -24.35
C ILE A 171 1.07 3.68 -25.32
N TYR A 172 0.11 4.44 -25.86
CA TYR A 172 -0.07 4.54 -27.32
C TYR A 172 -0.67 5.89 -27.74
N ARG A 173 0.16 6.95 -27.75
CA ARG A 173 -0.14 8.15 -28.54
C ARG A 173 0.55 8.01 -29.89
N ALA A 174 0.01 7.16 -30.76
CA ALA A 174 0.17 7.50 -32.16
C ALA A 174 -0.58 8.81 -32.38
N ASP A 175 0.05 9.78 -33.04
CA ASP A 175 -0.70 10.80 -33.75
C ASP A 175 -1.84 10.05 -34.46
N THR A 176 -3.09 10.33 -34.10
CA THR A 176 -4.26 9.61 -34.63
C THR A 176 -4.35 9.69 -36.16
N GLU A 177 -3.54 10.58 -36.77
CA GLU A 177 -3.35 10.76 -38.21
C GLU A 177 -2.20 9.94 -38.83
N LYS A 178 -1.35 9.26 -38.05
CA LYS A 178 -0.15 8.52 -38.53
C LYS A 178 -0.11 7.05 -38.12
N LEU A 179 -1.24 6.36 -38.18
CA LEU A 179 -1.30 4.90 -38.06
C LEU A 179 -1.48 4.22 -39.42
N PRO A 180 -0.40 4.06 -40.23
CA PRO A 180 -0.52 3.36 -41.51
C PRO A 180 -0.87 1.87 -41.36
N ASN A 181 -0.69 1.27 -40.17
CA ASN A 181 -0.90 -0.16 -39.90
C ASN A 181 -1.92 -0.48 -38.78
N GLY A 182 -2.66 0.51 -38.27
CA GLY A 182 -3.62 0.32 -37.16
C GLY A 182 -2.98 0.18 -35.77
N PRO A 183 -3.77 0.12 -34.67
CA PRO A 183 -3.27 -0.13 -33.32
C PRO A 183 -2.56 -1.49 -33.23
N VAL A 184 -1.67 -1.67 -32.25
CA VAL A 184 -0.99 -2.95 -31.98
C VAL A 184 -2.02 -4.09 -31.97
N GLN A 185 -1.84 -5.07 -32.85
CA GLN A 185 -2.68 -6.27 -32.88
C GLN A 185 -2.27 -7.19 -31.73
N GLY A 186 -3.04 -7.17 -30.66
CA GLY A 186 -2.88 -8.08 -29.53
C GLY A 186 -3.20 -7.40 -28.20
N PRO A 187 -3.61 -8.17 -27.19
CA PRO A 187 -3.80 -7.63 -25.85
C PRO A 187 -2.48 -7.14 -25.27
N SER A 188 -2.55 -6.00 -24.59
CA SER A 188 -1.50 -5.51 -23.71
C SER A 188 -1.87 -5.83 -22.27
N TYR A 189 -0.88 -5.77 -21.37
CA TYR A 189 -1.04 -6.14 -19.99
C TYR A 189 -0.37 -5.11 -19.09
N ILE A 190 -1.04 -4.76 -18.01
CA ILE A 190 -0.42 -3.95 -16.96
C ILE A 190 0.31 -4.94 -16.05
N MET A 191 1.61 -4.74 -15.90
CA MET A 191 2.49 -5.59 -15.11
C MET A 191 3.02 -4.83 -13.89
N PHE A 192 2.93 -5.46 -12.72
CA PHE A 192 3.64 -5.07 -11.50
C PHE A 192 5.04 -5.69 -11.48
N SER A 193 6.02 -4.95 -10.96
CA SER A 193 7.33 -5.48 -10.56
C SER A 193 7.70 -4.98 -9.17
N ALA A 194 8.13 -5.87 -8.28
CA ALA A 194 8.59 -5.48 -6.94
C ALA A 194 9.85 -4.59 -6.98
N THR A 195 10.71 -4.75 -7.99
CA THR A 195 11.80 -3.78 -8.26
C THR A 195 11.22 -2.60 -9.03
N PRO A 196 11.49 -1.34 -8.64
CA PRO A 196 11.03 -0.17 -9.39
C PRO A 196 11.38 -0.28 -10.87
N VAL A 197 10.44 0.02 -11.76
CA VAL A 197 10.54 -0.12 -13.23
C VAL A 197 11.82 0.53 -13.76
N ALA A 198 12.16 1.72 -13.25
CA ALA A 198 13.37 2.44 -13.63
C ALA A 198 14.66 1.65 -13.34
N GLU A 199 14.72 0.98 -12.19
CA GLU A 199 15.84 0.10 -11.84
C GLU A 199 15.77 -1.22 -12.61
N ARG A 200 14.58 -1.83 -12.67
CA ARG A 200 14.28 -3.12 -13.32
C ARG A 200 14.69 -3.17 -14.79
N PHE A 201 14.54 -2.05 -15.50
CA PHE A 201 14.84 -1.91 -16.93
C PHE A 201 16.04 -0.99 -17.21
N SER A 202 16.79 -0.55 -16.20
CA SER A 202 17.93 0.36 -16.34
C SER A 202 18.98 -0.10 -17.37
N GLY A 203 19.22 -1.41 -17.47
CA GLY A 203 20.14 -2.01 -18.45
C GLY A 203 19.60 -2.06 -19.88
N ALA A 204 18.27 -2.09 -20.05
CA ALA A 204 17.61 -2.11 -21.36
C ALA A 204 17.27 -0.69 -21.85
N VAL A 205 17.06 0.23 -20.90
CA VAL A 205 16.65 1.62 -21.14
C VAL A 205 17.49 2.56 -20.27
N PRO A 206 18.68 2.96 -20.74
CA PRO A 206 19.50 3.89 -20.00
C PRO A 206 18.90 5.30 -20.02
N ASN A 207 18.62 5.83 -18.82
CA ASN A 207 18.29 7.24 -18.55
C ASN A 207 17.14 7.87 -19.37
N PRO A 208 15.90 7.33 -19.31
CA PRO A 208 14.78 7.99 -19.95
C PRO A 208 14.23 9.12 -19.07
N ASN A 209 14.07 10.29 -19.69
CA ASN A 209 13.59 11.54 -19.09
C ASN A 209 12.17 11.50 -18.47
N HIS A 210 11.51 10.34 -18.44
CA HIS A 210 10.13 10.17 -18.02
C HIS A 210 9.90 9.16 -16.90
N TRP A 211 10.91 8.40 -16.44
CA TRP A 211 10.71 7.46 -15.32
C TRP A 211 10.12 8.14 -14.07
N ASP A 212 10.57 9.35 -13.75
CA ASP A 212 10.07 10.15 -12.61
C ASP A 212 8.58 10.54 -12.73
N ARG A 213 7.97 10.34 -13.91
CA ARG A 213 6.56 10.63 -14.19
C ARG A 213 5.70 9.39 -14.37
N GLN A 214 6.32 8.20 -14.36
CA GLN A 214 5.65 6.92 -14.53
C GLN A 214 5.36 6.26 -13.19
N ALA A 215 4.65 5.13 -13.27
CA ALA A 215 4.33 4.37 -12.10
C ALA A 215 5.57 3.60 -11.68
N GLU A 216 6.04 3.89 -10.47
CA GLU A 216 7.30 3.39 -9.94
C GLU A 216 7.41 1.86 -10.07
N HIS A 217 6.30 1.13 -9.96
CA HIS A 217 6.27 -0.33 -10.02
C HIS A 217 5.37 -0.92 -11.12
N PHE A 218 4.78 -0.10 -11.99
CA PHE A 218 3.90 -0.58 -13.07
C PHE A 218 4.37 -0.20 -14.45
N VAL A 219 4.22 -1.14 -15.37
CA VAL A 219 4.56 -0.95 -16.78
C VAL A 219 3.57 -1.71 -17.65
N GLU A 220 3.24 -1.15 -18.81
CA GLU A 220 2.48 -1.85 -19.83
C GLU A 220 3.42 -2.73 -20.66
N VAL A 221 3.06 -4.00 -20.81
CA VAL A 221 3.84 -5.01 -21.53
C VAL A 221 2.94 -5.80 -22.47
N HIS A 222 3.53 -6.35 -23.52
CA HIS A 222 2.85 -7.25 -24.44
C HIS A 222 3.72 -8.45 -24.74
N PHE A 223 3.08 -9.57 -25.05
CA PHE A 223 3.78 -10.74 -25.53
C PHE A 223 3.78 -10.75 -27.05
N ASN A 224 4.96 -10.79 -27.64
CA ASN A 224 5.12 -10.91 -29.08
C ASN A 224 5.12 -12.39 -29.45
N GLU A 225 3.99 -12.87 -29.98
CA GLU A 225 3.81 -14.28 -30.36
C GLU A 225 4.82 -14.75 -31.41
N ALA A 226 5.20 -13.89 -32.35
CA ALA A 226 6.12 -14.24 -33.42
C ALA A 226 7.56 -14.46 -32.93
N SER A 227 8.01 -13.65 -31.96
CA SER A 227 9.34 -13.79 -31.36
C SER A 227 9.35 -14.63 -30.08
N SER A 228 8.18 -14.95 -29.53
CA SER A 228 7.98 -15.58 -28.22
C SER A 228 8.70 -14.81 -27.09
N LYS A 229 8.61 -13.47 -27.12
CA LYS A 229 9.25 -12.60 -26.13
C LYS A 229 8.29 -11.57 -25.56
N TRP A 230 8.50 -11.27 -24.28
CA TRP A 230 7.89 -10.13 -23.63
C TRP A 230 8.56 -8.82 -24.05
N GLN A 231 7.74 -7.81 -24.32
CA GLN A 231 8.17 -6.50 -24.79
C GLN A 231 7.48 -5.40 -24.00
N LEU A 232 8.23 -4.39 -23.55
CA LEU A 232 7.65 -3.11 -23.13
C LEU A 232 7.74 -2.12 -24.30
N HIS A 233 6.78 -1.19 -24.40
CA HIS A 233 6.79 -0.16 -25.42
C HIS A 233 7.24 1.18 -24.84
N LEU A 234 8.33 1.73 -25.37
CA LEU A 234 8.90 3.00 -24.91
C LEU A 234 9.44 3.80 -26.11
N ASN A 235 9.10 5.10 -26.21
CA ASN A 235 9.58 5.98 -27.28
C ASN A 235 9.42 5.39 -28.71
N ASN A 236 8.26 4.80 -29.01
CA ASN A 236 7.98 4.13 -30.29
C ASN A 236 8.86 2.90 -30.58
N GLN A 237 9.45 2.29 -29.56
CA GLN A 237 10.27 1.09 -29.69
C GLN A 237 9.74 -0.02 -28.78
N ASN A 238 9.78 -1.25 -29.29
CA ASN A 238 9.55 -2.45 -28.49
C ASN A 238 10.88 -2.91 -27.92
N ILE A 239 10.94 -3.06 -26.60
CA ILE A 239 12.14 -3.42 -25.87
C ILE A 239 11.90 -4.79 -25.26
N ASP A 240 12.67 -5.78 -25.71
CA ASP A 240 12.59 -7.15 -25.19
C ASP A 240 13.02 -7.17 -23.72
N PHE A 241 12.31 -7.91 -22.88
CA PHE A 241 12.73 -8.23 -21.53
C PHE A 241 12.45 -9.68 -21.17
N THR A 242 13.20 -10.18 -20.19
CA THR A 242 12.95 -11.49 -19.58
C THR A 242 12.24 -11.28 -18.25
N PRO A 243 11.08 -11.92 -18.00
CA PRO A 243 10.38 -11.79 -16.73
C PRO A 243 11.20 -12.33 -15.55
N VAL A 244 10.94 -11.80 -14.36
CA VAL A 244 11.46 -12.30 -13.07
C VAL A 244 10.32 -12.71 -12.15
N ASN A 245 10.62 -13.43 -11.07
CA ASN A 245 9.60 -13.98 -10.16
C ASN A 245 8.68 -12.93 -9.52
N SER A 246 9.16 -11.68 -9.39
CA SER A 246 8.37 -10.57 -8.86
C SER A 246 7.44 -9.94 -9.88
N ASP A 247 7.52 -10.33 -11.16
CA ASP A 247 6.68 -9.76 -12.22
C ASP A 247 5.29 -10.42 -12.18
N VAL A 248 4.23 -9.60 -12.23
CA VAL A 248 2.82 -10.05 -12.13
C VAL A 248 1.98 -9.28 -13.13
N LEU A 249 1.17 -9.96 -13.92
CA LEU A 249 0.15 -9.31 -14.74
C LEU A 249 -1.09 -9.06 -13.87
N ILE A 250 -1.52 -7.80 -13.78
CA ILE A 250 -2.61 -7.38 -12.88
C ILE A 250 -3.89 -7.05 -13.65
N ALA A 251 -3.76 -6.63 -14.91
CA ALA A 251 -4.87 -6.32 -15.77
C ALA A 251 -4.51 -6.56 -17.23
N GLN A 252 -5.52 -6.92 -18.01
CA GLN A 252 -5.47 -6.88 -19.46
C GLN A 252 -5.96 -5.51 -19.93
N ALA A 253 -5.18 -4.85 -20.77
CA ALA A 253 -5.57 -3.64 -21.46
C ALA A 253 -5.84 -3.97 -22.93
N GLU A 254 -7.08 -3.81 -23.35
CA GLU A 254 -7.51 -4.05 -24.73
C GLU A 254 -7.01 -2.93 -25.66
N SER A 255 -6.97 -3.23 -26.96
CA SER A 255 -6.66 -2.25 -28.00
C SER A 255 -7.69 -1.11 -27.97
N GLN A 256 -7.29 0.08 -28.45
CA GLN A 256 -8.21 1.21 -28.56
C GLN A 256 -9.35 0.89 -29.54
N GLU A 257 -10.59 1.01 -29.08
CA GLU A 257 -11.78 0.90 -29.92
C GLU A 257 -12.55 2.22 -29.91
N LYS A 258 -13.29 2.48 -31.00
CA LYS A 258 -14.24 3.59 -31.01
C LYS A 258 -15.51 3.14 -30.29
N ASN A 259 -15.93 3.89 -29.28
CA ASN A 259 -17.23 3.72 -28.66
C ASN A 259 -18.37 4.11 -29.65
N GLU A 260 -19.62 3.93 -29.22
CA GLU A 260 -20.79 4.22 -30.04
C GLU A 260 -20.90 5.69 -30.50
N THR A 261 -20.24 6.63 -29.78
CA THR A 261 -20.17 8.05 -30.12
C THR A 261 -18.96 8.40 -31.02
N GLY A 262 -18.15 7.41 -31.41
CA GLY A 262 -16.99 7.58 -32.28
C GLY A 262 -15.72 8.08 -31.58
N GLU A 263 -15.74 8.18 -30.24
CA GLU A 263 -14.61 8.52 -29.40
C GLU A 263 -13.78 7.28 -29.10
N TRP A 264 -12.46 7.46 -28.98
CA TRP A 264 -11.57 6.37 -28.59
C TRP A 264 -11.70 6.10 -27.09
N ASN A 265 -11.84 4.82 -26.73
CA ASN A 265 -11.82 4.37 -25.34
C ASN A 265 -10.91 3.15 -25.23
N ARG A 266 -10.15 3.08 -24.13
CA ARG A 266 -9.37 1.91 -23.76
C ARG A 266 -10.05 1.12 -22.64
N ARG A 267 -10.38 -0.15 -22.90
CA ARG A 267 -10.89 -1.06 -21.86
C ARG A 267 -9.73 -1.67 -21.09
N VAL A 268 -9.79 -1.59 -19.76
CA VAL A 268 -8.88 -2.30 -18.85
C VAL A 268 -9.71 -3.26 -18.00
N THR A 269 -9.33 -4.53 -18.02
CA THR A 269 -10.01 -5.61 -17.30
C THR A 269 -9.05 -6.17 -16.25
N LEU A 270 -9.42 -5.99 -14.98
CA LEU A 270 -8.70 -6.59 -13.85
C LEU A 270 -9.01 -8.09 -13.79
N TRP A 271 -8.03 -8.91 -13.41
CA TRP A 271 -8.27 -10.31 -13.07
C TRP A 271 -8.55 -10.42 -11.57
N GLU A 272 -9.81 -10.23 -11.20
CA GLU A 272 -10.24 -10.21 -9.79
C GLU A 272 -10.39 -11.63 -9.21
N GLU A 273 -10.86 -12.58 -10.01
CA GLU A 273 -11.18 -13.95 -9.57
C GLU A 273 -10.40 -15.06 -10.32
N GLU A 274 -9.65 -14.69 -11.35
CA GLU A 274 -8.89 -15.63 -12.19
C GLU A 274 -7.40 -15.51 -11.90
N SER A 275 -6.72 -16.64 -11.72
CA SER A 275 -5.26 -16.70 -11.57
C SER A 275 -4.64 -17.79 -12.43
N GLY A 276 -3.36 -17.62 -12.76
CA GLY A 276 -2.62 -18.56 -13.58
C GLY A 276 -1.28 -18.01 -14.04
N THR A 277 -0.79 -18.55 -15.15
CA THR A 277 0.42 -18.07 -15.80
C THR A 277 0.16 -17.82 -17.27
N LEU A 278 0.59 -16.66 -17.76
CA LEU A 278 0.56 -16.29 -19.16
C LEU A 278 1.99 -16.11 -19.64
N HIS A 279 2.42 -16.93 -20.61
CA HIS A 279 3.78 -16.93 -21.17
C HIS A 279 4.91 -16.80 -20.11
N GLY A 280 4.75 -17.49 -18.98
CA GLY A 280 5.73 -17.51 -17.88
C GLY A 280 5.63 -16.38 -16.86
N ILE A 281 4.72 -15.42 -17.01
CA ILE A 281 4.38 -14.43 -15.97
C ILE A 281 3.09 -14.85 -15.28
N ARG A 282 3.07 -14.80 -13.95
CA ARG A 282 1.86 -15.08 -13.18
C ARG A 282 0.86 -13.93 -13.31
N TYR A 283 -0.43 -14.26 -13.31
CA TYR A 283 -1.53 -13.31 -13.25
C TYR A 283 -2.52 -13.71 -12.15
N GLY A 284 -3.27 -12.74 -11.63
CA GLY A 284 -4.36 -13.01 -10.68
C GLY A 284 -3.97 -13.20 -9.22
N ASP A 285 -2.74 -12.83 -8.84
CA ASP A 285 -2.38 -12.68 -7.43
C ASP A 285 -2.93 -11.33 -6.95
N GLN A 286 -4.06 -11.38 -6.22
CA GLN A 286 -4.90 -10.23 -5.88
C GLN A 286 -4.07 -9.06 -5.30
N LEU A 287 -4.04 -7.96 -6.04
CA LEU A 287 -3.83 -6.64 -5.45
C LEU A 287 -5.18 -6.26 -4.86
N ASN A 288 -5.36 -6.45 -3.55
CA ASN A 288 -6.68 -6.47 -2.92
C ASN A 288 -7.49 -5.18 -3.13
N GLU A 289 -6.86 -4.08 -3.55
CA GLU A 289 -7.58 -2.87 -3.95
C GLU A 289 -6.90 -2.08 -5.08
N LEU A 290 -6.73 -2.65 -6.28
CA LEU A 290 -6.29 -1.85 -7.43
C LEU A 290 -7.50 -1.20 -8.16
N SER A 291 -7.55 0.12 -8.22
CA SER A 291 -8.44 0.84 -9.13
C SER A 291 -7.63 1.44 -10.28
N ILE A 292 -7.99 1.07 -11.51
CA ILE A 292 -7.37 1.58 -12.74
C ILE A 292 -8.40 2.44 -13.46
N ARG A 293 -8.04 3.70 -13.68
CA ARG A 293 -8.84 4.64 -14.45
C ARG A 293 -8.27 4.76 -15.87
N PRO A 294 -8.95 4.23 -16.89
CA PRO A 294 -8.51 4.40 -18.27
C PRO A 294 -8.68 5.85 -18.74
N ASP A 295 -7.91 6.23 -19.76
CA ASP A 295 -7.96 7.53 -20.44
C ASP A 295 -7.73 8.74 -19.52
N TRP A 296 -6.86 8.55 -18.50
CA TRP A 296 -6.52 9.57 -17.52
C TRP A 296 -5.02 9.66 -17.26
N PHE A 297 -4.54 10.89 -17.12
CA PHE A 297 -3.20 11.25 -16.68
C PHE A 297 -3.30 12.22 -15.50
N SER A 298 -2.76 11.82 -14.35
CA SER A 298 -2.78 12.68 -13.15
C SER A 298 -4.23 13.15 -12.86
N ASP A 299 -4.50 14.43 -12.99
CA ASP A 299 -5.76 15.10 -12.69
C ASP A 299 -6.58 15.45 -13.94
N LYS A 300 -6.15 15.03 -15.14
CA LYS A 300 -6.78 15.35 -16.42
C LYS A 300 -7.00 14.12 -17.31
N THR A 301 -7.96 14.22 -18.22
CA THR A 301 -8.18 13.19 -19.25
C THR A 301 -7.02 13.15 -20.24
N ASP A 302 -6.54 11.96 -20.58
CA ASP A 302 -5.51 11.73 -21.60
C ASP A 302 -5.74 10.38 -22.28
N VAL A 303 -6.13 10.42 -23.55
CA VAL A 303 -6.60 9.23 -24.28
C VAL A 303 -5.43 8.28 -24.54
N GLY A 304 -5.60 7.02 -24.15
CA GLY A 304 -4.60 5.96 -24.30
C GLY A 304 -3.71 5.72 -23.08
N ASP A 305 -3.77 6.59 -22.07
CA ASP A 305 -3.10 6.42 -20.77
C ASP A 305 -4.02 5.75 -19.74
N PHE A 306 -3.46 5.45 -18.56
CA PHE A 306 -4.20 4.96 -17.41
C PHE A 306 -3.65 5.62 -16.15
N MET A 307 -4.48 5.71 -15.12
CA MET A 307 -4.06 6.09 -13.78
C MET A 307 -4.39 4.98 -12.79
N ILE A 308 -3.44 4.65 -11.91
CA ILE A 308 -3.71 3.83 -10.74
C ILE A 308 -4.15 4.75 -9.62
N VAL A 309 -5.35 4.49 -9.08
CA VAL A 309 -6.05 5.38 -8.15
C VAL A 309 -5.87 4.94 -6.70
N LYS A 310 -5.59 3.66 -6.44
CA LYS A 310 -5.51 3.11 -5.07
C LYS A 310 -4.10 2.62 -4.69
N ASN A 311 -3.82 2.66 -3.39
CA ASN A 311 -2.58 2.17 -2.78
C ASN A 311 -2.60 0.65 -2.76
N ILE A 312 -1.52 0.03 -3.24
CA ILE A 312 -1.48 -1.40 -3.47
C ILE A 312 -0.91 -2.14 -2.28
N TYR A 313 -1.46 -3.32 -2.03
CA TYR A 313 -0.97 -4.28 -1.05
C TYR A 313 -0.61 -5.55 -1.80
N TYR A 314 0.60 -6.02 -1.54
CA TYR A 314 1.09 -7.30 -2.01
C TYR A 314 1.40 -8.16 -0.76
N PRO A 315 1.21 -9.49 -0.80
CA PRO A 315 1.70 -10.41 0.22
C PRO A 315 3.03 -11.10 -0.13
#